data_AF-A0A2M6W8U0-F1
#
_entry.id   AF-A0A2M6W8U0-F1
#
_cell.length_a   1.000
_cell.length_b   1.000
_cell.length_c   1.000
_cell.angle_alpha   90.00
_cell.angle_beta   90.00
_cell.angle_gamma   90.00
#
_symmetry.space_group_name_H-M   'P 1'
#
loop_
_entity.id
_entity.type
_entity.pdbx_description
1 polymer ?
#
loop_
_entity_poly.entity_id
_entity_poly.type
_entity_poly.pdbx_seq_one_letter_code
_entity_poly.pdbx_strand_id
1 'polypeptide(L)' 'MTKNYTNPCTRCGKERIDGKKWKENLETFAGISVITHVDTVCPDKNCQKMLEEELARQKEKKEAQAIERKKGKKLN' A
#
# COMPACT_ATOMS: atom_id res chain seq x y z
N MET A 1 -9.21 -20.82 21.70
CA MET A 1 -8.11 -21.10 20.74
C MET A 1 -7.77 -19.80 20.02
N THR A 2 -6.64 -19.16 20.34
CA THR A 2 -6.17 -17.97 19.64
C THR A 2 -5.42 -18.42 18.38
N LYS A 3 -6.05 -18.30 17.20
CA LYS A 3 -5.35 -18.51 15.93
C LYS A 3 -4.30 -17.40 15.79
N ASN A 4 -3.03 -17.77 15.82
CA ASN A 4 -1.94 -16.87 15.48
C ASN A 4 -1.89 -16.76 13.95
N TYR A 5 -2.45 -15.68 13.41
CA TYR A 5 -2.34 -15.35 11.99
C TYR A 5 -0.96 -14.76 11.75
N THR A 6 -0.13 -15.47 10.99
CA THR A 6 1.21 -14.99 10.61
C THR A 6 1.13 -14.15 9.34
N ASN A 7 1.81 -13.02 9.31
CA ASN A 7 1.90 -12.15 8.13
C ASN A 7 3.37 -11.96 7.72
N PRO A 8 4.02 -12.99 7.14
CA PRO A 8 5.40 -12.87 6.70
C PRO A 8 5.51 -12.00 5.45
N CYS A 9 6.61 -11.26 5.36
CA CYS A 9 6.97 -10.49 4.18
C CYS A 9 7.33 -11.45 3.03
N THR A 10 6.67 -11.29 1.88
CA THR A 10 6.94 -12.12 0.68
C THR A 10 8.33 -11.87 0.07
N ARG A 11 9.03 -10.80 0.45
CA ARG A 11 10.35 -10.46 -0.07
C ARG A 11 11.50 -10.97 0.80
N CYS A 12 11.44 -10.74 2.11
CA CYS A 12 12.51 -11.10 3.04
C CYS A 12 12.15 -12.22 4.01
N GLY A 13 10.91 -12.71 4.00
CA GLY A 13 10.43 -13.79 4.87
C GLY A 13 10.15 -13.40 6.33
N LYS A 14 10.58 -12.21 6.77
CA LYS A 14 10.39 -11.75 8.15
C LYS A 14 8.93 -11.38 8.44
N GLU A 15 8.48 -11.63 9.66
CA GLU A 15 7.14 -11.26 10.13
C GLU A 15 6.94 -9.74 10.05
N ARG A 16 5.84 -9.29 9.41
CA ARG A 16 5.48 -7.88 9.39
C ARG A 16 5.00 -7.44 10.77
N ILE A 17 5.31 -6.20 11.13
CA ILE A 17 4.86 -5.58 12.38
C ILE A 17 3.68 -4.66 12.11
N ASP A 18 2.78 -4.54 13.09
CA ASP A 18 1.69 -3.58 13.04
C ASP A 18 2.26 -2.15 13.09
N GLY A 19 1.93 -1.36 12.08
CA GLY A 19 2.25 0.06 12.02
C GLY A 19 1.07 0.88 12.55
N LYS A 20 0.32 1.48 11.63
CA LYS A 20 -0.80 2.36 11.96
C LYS A 20 -2.11 1.57 12.06
N LYS A 21 -2.92 1.87 13.07
CA LYS A 21 -4.30 1.38 13.18
C LYS A 21 -5.25 2.57 13.19
N TRP A 22 -6.30 2.52 12.38
CA TRP A 22 -7.35 3.54 12.42
C TRP A 22 -8.71 2.91 12.16
N LYS A 23 -9.75 3.62 12.60
CA LYS A 23 -11.13 3.24 12.35
C LYS A 23 -11.74 4.24 11.40
N GLU A 24 -12.45 3.74 10.40
CA GLU A 24 -13.16 4.53 9.42
C GLU A 24 -14.65 4.22 9.56
N ASN A 25 -15.45 5.26 9.81
CA ASN A 25 -16.89 5.12 9.89
C ASN A 25 -17.47 5.45 8.51
N LEU A 26 -18.06 4.46 7.86
CA LEU A 26 -18.74 4.62 6.58
C LEU A 26 -20.25 4.67 6.81
N GLU A 27 -20.88 5.73 6.34
CA GLU A 27 -22.34 5.78 6.22
C GLU A 27 -22.76 4.91 5.03
N THR A 28 -23.57 3.90 5.33
CA THR A 28 -24.13 2.98 4.35
C THR A 28 -25.65 3.08 4.35
N PHE A 29 -26.30 2.50 3.35
CA PHE A 29 -27.77 2.50 3.23
C PHE A 29 -28.50 1.94 4.47
N ALA A 30 -27.85 1.06 5.25
CA ALA A 30 -28.39 0.44 6.45
C ALA A 30 -27.90 1.06 7.77
N GLY A 31 -27.14 2.17 7.73
CA GLY A 31 -26.58 2.84 8.91
C GLY A 31 -25.06 2.99 8.87
N ILE A 32 -24.43 3.21 10.03
CA ILE A 32 -22.98 3.44 10.14
C ILE A 32 -22.23 2.12 10.30
N SER A 33 -21.33 1.81 9.37
CA SER A 33 -20.40 0.69 9.44
C SER A 33 -19.02 1.17 9.90
N VAL A 34 -18.41 0.49 10.87
CA VAL A 34 -17.06 0.81 11.36
C VAL A 34 -16.05 -0.17 10.79
N ILE A 35 -15.17 0.31 9.91
CA ILE A 35 -14.06 -0.47 9.36
C ILE A 35 -12.82 -0.24 10.22
N THR A 36 -12.18 -1.31 10.67
CA THR A 36 -10.89 -1.24 11.37
C THR A 36 -9.78 -1.58 10.39
N HIS A 37 -8.92 -0.61 10.12
CA HIS A 37 -7.74 -0.75 9.28
C HIS A 37 -6.50 -0.97 10.13
N VAL A 38 -5.65 -1.89 9.69
CA VAL A 38 -4.34 -2.16 10.29
C VAL A 38 -3.32 -2.17 9.16
N ASP A 39 -2.47 -1.16 9.13
CA ASP A 39 -1.29 -1.14 8.29
C ASP A 39 -0.19 -1.98 8.91
N THR A 40 0.54 -2.72 8.06
CA THR A 40 1.65 -3.56 8.47
C THR A 40 2.91 -3.18 7.71
N VAL A 41 4.06 -3.19 8.40
CA VAL A 41 5.34 -2.72 7.87
C VAL A 41 6.40 -3.82 7.99
N CYS A 42 7.33 -3.87 7.04
CA CYS A 42 8.48 -4.77 7.11
C CYS A 42 9.49 -4.22 8.14
N PRO A 43 9.91 -5.00 9.16
CA PRO A 43 10.90 -4.54 10.13
C PRO A 43 12.33 -4.46 9.55
N ASP A 44 12.57 -5.06 8.39
CA ASP A 44 13.87 -5.05 7.73
C ASP A 44 14.07 -3.79 6.89
N LYS A 45 14.93 -2.89 7.39
CA LYS A 45 15.26 -1.63 6.72
C LYS A 45 15.83 -1.81 5.32
N ASN A 46 16.62 -2.86 5.08
CA ASN A 46 17.20 -3.09 3.76
C ASN A 46 16.12 -3.54 2.78
N CYS A 47 15.26 -4.47 3.21
CA CYS A 47 14.12 -4.92 2.41
C CYS A 47 13.16 -3.77 2.10
N GLN A 48 12.91 -2.90 3.08
CA GLN A 48 12.01 -1.75 2.93
C GLN A 48 12.60 -0.73 1.96
N LYS A 49 13.89 -0.40 2.08
CA LYS A 49 14.57 0.54 1.20
C LYS A 49 14.54 0.09 -0.27
N MET A 50 14.80 -1.20 -0.54
CA MET A 50 14.71 -1.75 -1.89
C MET A 50 13.31 -1.61 -2.49
N LEU A 51 12.27 -1.82 -1.67
CA LEU A 51 10.89 -1.67 -2.12
C LEU A 51 10.57 -0.20 -2.44
N GLU A 52 11.00 0.73 -1.58
CA GLU A 52 10.78 2.16 -1.78
C GLU A 52 11.48 2.69 -3.04
N GLU A 53 12.71 2.25 -3.32
CA GLU A 53 13.45 2.58 -4.54
C GLU A 53 12.72 2.08 -5.80
N GLU A 54 12.21 0.85 -5.78
CA GLU A 54 11.46 0.29 -6.91
C GLU A 54 10.11 1.00 -7.09
N LEU A 55 9.41 1.31 -6.00
CA LEU A 55 8.15 2.06 -6.04
C LEU A 55 8.36 3.48 -6.59
N ALA A 56 9.45 4.15 -6.22
CA ALA A 56 9.80 5.46 -6.76
C ALA A 56 10.03 5.40 -8.28
N ARG A 57 10.82 4.42 -8.74
CA ARG A 57 11.07 4.20 -10.18
C ARG A 57 9.78 3.92 -10.96
N GLN A 58 8.90 3.09 -10.41
CA GLN A 58 7.62 2.78 -11.05
C GLN A 58 6.69 4.01 -11.10
N LYS A 59 6.70 4.84 -10.05
CA LYS A 59 5.94 6.08 -10.00
C LYS A 59 6.40 7.06 -11.08
N GLU A 60 7.71 7.29 -11.20
CA GLU A 60 8.30 8.14 -12.25
C GLU A 60 7.91 7.65 -13.65
N LYS A 61 8.01 6.34 -13.89
CA LYS A 61 7.61 5.74 -15.17
C LYS A 61 6.13 5.97 -15.47
N LYS A 62 5.25 5.80 -14.47
CA LYS A 62 3.80 6.04 -14.63
C LYS A 62 3.51 7.51 -14.90
N GLU A 63 4.20 8.43 -14.24
CA GLU A 63 4.05 9.86 -14.44
C GLU A 63 4.49 10.29 -15.83
N ALA A 64 5.65 9.82 -16.30
CA ALA A 64 6.12 10.05 -17.66
C ALA A 64 5.12 9.54 -18.71
N GLN A 65 4.60 8.32 -18.55
CA GLN A 65 3.58 7.77 -19.45
C GLN A 65 2.27 8.58 -19.42
N ALA A 66 1.86 9.10 -18.26
CA ALA A 66 0.67 9.93 -18.14
C ALA A 66 0.83 11.28 -18.87
N ILE A 67 2.03 11.88 -18.81
CA ILE A 67 2.35 13.12 -19.53
C ILE A 67 2.29 12.88 -21.05
N GLU A 68 2.91 11.82 -21.55
CA GLU A 68 2.91 11.51 -22.99
C GLU A 68 1.49 11.24 -23.52
N ARG A 69 0.67 10.51 -22.76
CA ARG A 69 -0.76 10.32 -23.10
C ARG A 69 -1.53 11.64 -23.15
N LYS A 70 -1.24 12.59 -22.25
CA LYS A 70 -1.88 13.91 -22.27
C LYS A 70 -1.41 14.77 -23.45
N LYS A 71 -0.14 14.69 -23.85
CA LYS A 71 0.38 15.36 -25.05
C LYS A 71 -0.26 14.83 -26.33
N GLY A 72 -0.32 13.50 -26.49
CA GLY A 72 -0.97 12.87 -27.64
C GLY A 72 -2.47 13.17 -27.75
N LYS A 73 -3.17 13.36 -26.62
CA LYS A 73 -4.58 13.80 -26.60
C LYS A 73 -4.81 15.28 -26.90
N LYS A 74 -3.79 16.15 -26.76
CA LYS A 74 -3.90 17.58 -27.09
C LYS A 74 -3.56 17.88 -28.55
N LEU A 75 -2.93 16.93 -29.25
CA LEU A 75 -2.51 17.08 -30.65
C LEU A 75 -3.52 16.52 -31.65
N ASN A 76 -4.60 15.89 -31.16
CA ASN A 76 -5.74 15.42 -31.94
C ASN A 76 -6.98 16.27 -31.66
#